data_AF-A0A4Y9ABI3-F1
#
_entry.id   AF-A0A4Y9ABI3-F1
#
_cell.length_a   1.000
_cell.length_b   1.000
_cell.length_c   1.000
_cell.angle_alpha   90.00
_cell.angle_beta   90.00
_cell.angle_gamma   90.00
#
_symmetry.space_group_name_H-M   'P 1'
#
loop_
_entity.id
_entity.type
_entity.pdbx_description
1 polymer ?
#
loop_
_entity_poly.entity_id
_entity_poly.type
_entity_poly.pdbx_seq_one_letter_code
_entity_poly.pdbx_strand_id
1 'polypeptide(L)'
;MKLNDDQVEMWILREAYDGRLSDDIIWRDKAGFSEGSGALDILEGYAEDKLGDAELERANRENKWVRSKQEFMYYNIFKKYFPHQSVLSTVGHWGKSLGDASAPAAFE
;
A
#
# COMPACT_ATOMS: atom_id res chain seq x y z
N MET A 1 13.60 7.12 8.54
CA MET A 1 12.79 8.19 9.18
C MET A 1 13.21 8.24 10.65
N LYS A 2 13.42 9.41 11.25
CA LYS A 2 13.83 9.46 12.66
C LYS A 2 12.59 9.25 13.55
N LEU A 3 12.67 8.27 14.44
CA LEU A 3 11.72 8.05 15.53
C LEU A 3 12.31 8.65 16.81
N ASN A 4 11.47 8.97 17.79
CA ASN A 4 11.93 9.21 19.16
C ASN A 4 11.97 7.87 19.93
N ASP A 5 12.30 7.92 21.22
CA ASP A 5 12.36 6.73 22.07
C ASP A 5 10.98 6.04 22.19
N ASP A 6 9.89 6.80 22.07
CA ASP A 6 8.50 6.33 22.09
C ASP A 6 7.98 5.89 20.70
N GLN A 7 8.86 5.70 19.71
CA GLN A 7 8.51 5.28 18.35
C GLN A 7 7.61 6.26 17.57
N VAL A 8 7.49 7.50 18.00
CA VAL A 8 6.71 8.53 17.30
C VAL A 8 7.43 8.94 16.02
N GLU A 9 6.76 8.71 14.89
CA GLU A 9 7.22 9.16 13.59
C GLU A 9 7.09 10.68 13.41
N MET A 10 7.98 11.25 12.60
CA MET A 10 8.05 12.70 12.34
C MET A 10 8.24 13.55 13.62
N TRP A 11 8.79 13.00 14.70
CA TRP A 11 8.85 13.70 15.99
C TRP A 11 9.46 15.12 15.90
N ILE A 12 10.55 15.31 15.15
CA ILE A 12 11.18 16.64 14.98
C ILE A 12 10.21 17.64 14.34
N LEU A 13 9.40 17.18 13.39
CA LEU A 13 8.40 18.03 12.73
C LEU A 13 7.26 18.37 13.71
N ARG A 14 6.84 17.42 14.55
CA ARG A 14 5.80 17.63 15.55
C ARG A 14 6.24 18.66 16.60
N GLU A 15 7.43 18.47 17.18
CA GLU A 15 8.08 19.40 18.11
C GLU A 15 8.20 20.82 17.54
N ALA A 16 8.60 20.96 16.27
CA ALA A 16 8.77 22.26 15.63
C ALA A 16 7.48 23.08 15.52
N TYR A 17 6.32 22.45 15.65
CA TYR A 17 5.00 23.08 15.57
C TYR A 17 4.19 22.96 16.87
N ASP A 18 4.80 22.46 17.94
CA ASP A 18 4.14 22.35 19.24
C ASP A 18 3.64 23.73 19.73
N GLY A 19 2.41 23.74 20.25
CA GLY A 19 1.69 24.96 20.62
C GLY A 19 1.16 25.82 19.45
N ARG A 20 1.36 25.43 18.18
CA ARG A 20 0.78 26.12 17.01
C ARG A 20 -0.50 25.47 16.47
N LEU A 21 -0.70 24.19 16.76
CA LEU A 21 -1.90 23.42 16.43
C LEU A 21 -2.37 22.70 17.71
N SER A 22 -3.60 22.18 17.71
CA SER A 22 -4.11 21.35 18.80
C SER A 22 -3.26 20.08 18.96
N ASP A 23 -3.07 19.62 20.19
CA ASP A 23 -2.38 18.37 20.51
C ASP A 23 -2.99 17.18 19.76
N ASP A 24 -4.32 17.16 19.59
CA ASP A 24 -5.06 16.14 18.83
C ASP A 24 -4.71 16.09 17.33
N ILE A 25 -4.03 17.12 16.82
CA ILE A 25 -3.53 17.19 15.44
C ILE A 25 -2.02 16.91 15.42
N ILE A 26 -1.27 17.55 16.31
CA ILE A 26 0.21 17.46 16.35
C ILE A 26 0.66 16.05 16.71
N TRP A 27 -0.05 15.38 17.62
CA TRP A 27 0.35 14.07 18.17
C TRP A 27 -0.51 12.92 17.67
N ARG A 28 -1.38 13.18 16.69
CA ARG A 28 -2.19 12.14 16.04
C ARG A 28 -1.33 11.09 15.34
N ASP A 29 -1.71 9.83 15.49
CA ASP A 29 -1.12 8.72 14.75
C ASP A 29 -1.32 8.88 13.24
N LYS A 30 -0.36 8.42 12.44
CA LYS A 30 -0.50 8.47 10.98
C LYS A 30 -1.40 7.33 10.51
N ALA A 31 -2.49 7.72 9.83
CA ALA A 31 -3.30 6.82 9.02
C ALA A 31 -2.83 6.89 7.56
N GLY A 32 -2.91 5.77 6.84
CA GLY A 32 -2.69 5.77 5.39
C GLY A 32 -3.78 6.59 4.66
N PHE A 33 -3.51 7.06 3.44
CA PHE A 33 -4.52 7.83 2.69
C PHE A 33 -5.78 7.02 2.38
N SER A 34 -5.63 5.74 2.03
CA SER A 34 -6.75 4.84 1.75
C SER A 34 -7.57 4.55 3.00
N GLU A 35 -6.92 4.40 4.15
CA GLU A 35 -7.56 4.19 5.45
C GLU A 35 -8.28 5.47 5.91
N GLY A 36 -7.59 6.60 5.93
CA GLY A 36 -8.16 7.89 6.36
C GLY A 36 -9.29 8.41 5.46
N SER A 37 -9.38 7.94 4.21
CA SER A 37 -10.50 8.23 3.31
C SER A 37 -11.63 7.20 3.38
N GLY A 38 -11.43 6.07 4.07
CA GLY A 38 -12.34 4.93 4.07
C GLY A 38 -12.37 4.13 2.76
N ALA A 39 -11.47 4.41 1.82
CA ALA A 39 -11.43 3.75 0.52
C ALA A 39 -10.83 2.35 0.57
N LEU A 40 -10.03 2.03 1.60
CA LEU A 40 -9.34 0.74 1.73
C LEU A 40 -10.33 -0.43 1.63
N ASP A 41 -11.26 -0.52 2.58
CA ASP A 41 -12.21 -1.64 2.68
C ASP A 41 -13.17 -1.68 1.47
N ILE A 42 -13.56 -0.51 0.96
CA ILE A 42 -14.49 -0.40 -0.17
C ILE A 42 -13.84 -0.99 -1.44
N LEU A 43 -12.59 -0.64 -1.71
CA LEU A 43 -11.90 -1.08 -2.93
C LEU A 43 -11.46 -2.54 -2.83
N GLU A 44 -11.08 -3.01 -1.65
CA GLU A 44 -10.78 -4.41 -1.40
C GLU A 44 -12.03 -5.27 -1.58
N GLY A 45 -13.13 -4.94 -0.89
CA GLY A 45 -14.40 -5.66 -1.01
C GLY A 45 -14.94 -5.67 -2.45
N TYR A 46 -14.87 -4.53 -3.15
CA TYR A 46 -15.26 -4.47 -4.56
C TYR A 46 -14.43 -5.42 -5.43
N ALA A 47 -13.12 -5.53 -5.20
CA ALA A 47 -12.28 -6.43 -5.96
C ALA A 47 -12.54 -7.90 -5.63
N GLU A 48 -12.78 -8.23 -4.35
CA GLU A 48 -13.18 -9.57 -3.89
C GLU A 48 -14.48 -10.04 -4.56
N ASP A 49 -15.46 -9.15 -4.70
CA ASP A 49 -16.74 -9.45 -5.34
C ASP A 49 -16.66 -9.62 -6.86
N LYS A 50 -15.68 -8.95 -7.51
CA LYS A 50 -15.60 -8.88 -8.99
C LYS A 50 -14.65 -9.88 -9.62
N LEU A 51 -13.68 -10.40 -8.88
CA LEU A 51 -12.58 -11.19 -9.44
C LEU A 51 -12.51 -12.56 -8.77
N GLY A 52 -12.34 -13.60 -9.57
CA GLY A 52 -12.17 -14.95 -9.05
C GLY A 52 -10.72 -15.28 -8.69
N ASP A 53 -10.52 -16.15 -7.70
CA ASP A 53 -9.18 -16.62 -7.30
C ASP A 53 -8.42 -17.27 -8.47
N ALA A 54 -9.13 -18.06 -9.30
CA ALA A 54 -8.54 -18.71 -10.48
C ALA A 54 -8.01 -17.72 -11.52
N GLU A 55 -8.58 -16.52 -11.62
CA GLU A 55 -8.12 -15.48 -12.53
C GLU A 55 -6.86 -14.80 -12.00
N LEU A 56 -6.82 -14.54 -10.69
CA LEU A 56 -5.64 -14.05 -9.99
C LEU A 56 -4.48 -15.05 -10.10
N GLU A 57 -4.74 -16.34 -9.88
CA GLU A 57 -3.74 -17.40 -10.04
C GLU A 57 -3.18 -17.46 -11.47
N ARG A 58 -4.06 -17.31 -12.48
CA ARG A 58 -3.65 -17.26 -13.88
C ARG A 58 -2.75 -16.06 -14.14
N ALA A 59 -3.11 -14.88 -13.65
CA ALA A 59 -2.29 -13.67 -13.79
C ALA A 59 -0.93 -13.81 -13.10
N ASN A 60 -0.89 -14.47 -11.94
CA ASN A 60 0.36 -14.72 -11.22
C ASN A 60 1.33 -15.68 -11.92
N ARG A 61 0.83 -16.59 -12.77
CA ARG A 61 1.69 -17.43 -13.62
C ARG A 61 2.45 -16.59 -14.65
N GLU A 62 1.85 -15.51 -15.13
CA GLU A 62 2.46 -14.59 -16.09
C GLU A 62 3.32 -13.53 -15.38
N ASN A 63 2.89 -13.08 -14.20
CA ASN A 63 3.49 -11.98 -13.46
C ASN A 63 3.41 -12.24 -11.94
N LYS A 64 4.49 -12.77 -11.35
CA LYS A 64 4.55 -13.22 -9.93
C LYS A 64 4.47 -12.11 -8.87
N TRP A 65 3.88 -10.96 -9.17
CA TRP A 65 3.89 -9.78 -8.30
C TRP A 65 2.49 -9.23 -8.00
N VAL A 66 1.43 -9.82 -8.53
CA VAL A 66 0.05 -9.42 -8.22
C VAL A 66 -0.43 -10.19 -6.99
N ARG A 67 -0.54 -9.54 -5.83
CA ARG A 67 -0.69 -10.20 -4.53
C ARG A 67 -2.12 -10.36 -4.06
N SER A 68 -3.02 -9.52 -4.56
CA SER A 68 -4.44 -9.51 -4.18
C SER A 68 -5.33 -9.28 -5.40
N LYS A 69 -6.63 -9.54 -5.26
CA LYS A 69 -7.62 -9.20 -6.30
C LYS A 69 -7.67 -7.71 -6.57
N GLN A 70 -7.49 -6.88 -5.55
CA GLN A 70 -7.42 -5.43 -5.72
C GLN A 70 -6.22 -5.02 -6.59
N GLU A 71 -5.04 -5.57 -6.33
CA GLU A 71 -3.88 -5.37 -7.20
C GLU A 71 -4.14 -5.90 -8.61
N PHE A 72 -4.82 -7.04 -8.74
CA PHE A 72 -5.16 -7.62 -10.04
C PHE A 72 -6.11 -6.73 -10.84
N MET A 73 -7.08 -6.09 -10.18
CA MET A 73 -7.94 -5.09 -10.79
C MET A 73 -7.12 -3.94 -11.39
N TYR A 74 -6.19 -3.38 -10.61
CA TYR A 74 -5.31 -2.30 -11.08
C TYR A 74 -4.38 -2.77 -12.20
N TYR A 75 -3.85 -3.99 -12.11
CA TYR A 75 -3.03 -4.59 -13.15
C TYR A 75 -3.80 -4.71 -14.48
N ASN A 76 -5.05 -5.18 -14.44
CA ASN A 76 -5.89 -5.28 -15.65
C ASN A 76 -6.17 -3.90 -16.26
N ILE A 77 -6.47 -2.90 -15.43
CA ILE A 77 -6.64 -1.52 -15.87
C ILE A 77 -5.33 -1.02 -16.51
N PHE A 78 -4.20 -1.20 -15.85
CA PHE A 78 -2.89 -0.79 -16.35
C PHE A 78 -2.59 -1.43 -17.71
N LYS A 79 -2.77 -2.76 -17.85
CA LYS A 79 -2.53 -3.49 -19.09
C LYS A 79 -3.42 -3.06 -20.24
N LYS A 80 -4.65 -2.62 -19.95
CA LYS A 80 -5.56 -2.06 -20.95
C LYS A 80 -4.99 -0.81 -21.62
N TYR A 81 -4.28 0.04 -20.86
CA TYR A 81 -3.70 1.29 -21.36
C TYR A 81 -2.23 1.16 -21.77
N PHE A 82 -1.49 0.23 -21.15
CA PHE A 82 -0.07 0.01 -21.35
C PHE A 82 0.21 -1.48 -21.66
N PRO A 83 -0.10 -1.95 -22.88
CA PRO A 83 -0.02 -3.36 -23.22
C PRO A 83 1.42 -3.88 -23.31
N HIS A 84 2.39 -3.01 -23.58
CA HIS A 84 3.80 -3.37 -23.84
C HIS A 84 4.54 -3.84 -22.58
N GLN A 85 5.27 -4.94 -22.72
CA GLN A 85 6.04 -5.54 -21.61
C GLN A 85 7.16 -4.63 -21.07
N SER A 86 7.75 -3.79 -21.91
CA SER A 86 8.78 -2.83 -21.48
C SER A 86 8.27 -1.82 -20.45
N VAL A 87 6.97 -1.49 -20.46
CA VAL A 87 6.38 -0.58 -19.48
C VAL A 87 6.13 -1.30 -18.15
N LEU A 88 5.83 -2.61 -18.19
CA LEU A 88 5.70 -3.39 -16.96
C LEU A 88 7.00 -3.43 -16.16
N SER A 89 8.16 -3.49 -16.84
CA SER A 89 9.46 -3.46 -16.16
C SER A 89 9.79 -2.14 -15.45
N THR A 90 9.02 -1.07 -15.68
CA THR A 90 9.21 0.20 -14.98
C THR A 90 8.33 0.32 -13.72
N VAL A 91 7.45 -0.65 -13.46
CA VAL A 91 6.57 -0.63 -12.29
C VAL A 91 7.38 -1.00 -11.05
N GLY A 92 7.49 -0.06 -10.11
CA GLY A 92 8.09 -0.33 -8.81
C GLY A 92 7.19 -1.20 -7.95
N HIS A 93 7.77 -2.20 -7.26
CA HIS A 93 7.06 -3.06 -6.33
C HIS A 93 7.50 -2.77 -4.90
N TRP A 94 6.58 -2.33 -4.05
CA TRP A 94 6.85 -2.09 -2.64
C TRP A 94 6.65 -3.39 -1.84
N GLY A 95 7.61 -3.75 -0.98
CA GLY A 95 7.56 -4.96 -0.15
C GLY A 95 8.21 -6.23 -0.72
N LYS A 96 8.95 -6.14 -1.83
CA LYS A 96 9.94 -7.18 -2.21
C LYS A 96 11.35 -6.61 -2.02
N SER A 97 11.97 -6.84 -0.87
CA SER A 97 13.44 -6.99 -0.92
C SER A 97 13.69 -8.29 -1.71
N LEU A 98 14.63 -8.28 -2.64
CA LEU A 98 15.18 -9.51 -3.19
C LEU A 98 15.98 -10.18 -2.05
N GLY A 99 15.30 -10.83 -1.11
CA GLY A 99 15.94 -11.43 0.06
C GLY A 99 15.04 -11.88 1.20
N ASP A 100 13.94 -11.17 1.51
CA ASP A 100 13.23 -11.45 2.76
C ASP A 100 11.85 -12.09 2.55
N ALA A 101 11.77 -13.39 2.84
CA ALA A 101 10.53 -14.11 3.10
C ALA A 101 9.94 -13.80 4.50
N SER A 102 10.19 -12.60 5.04
CA SER A 102 9.80 -12.22 6.40
C SER A 102 9.56 -10.72 6.54
N ALA A 103 8.88 -10.08 5.58
CA ALA A 103 8.19 -8.84 5.91
C ALA A 103 7.01 -9.22 6.83
N PRO A 104 6.99 -8.78 8.10
CA PRO A 104 5.86 -9.07 8.97
C PRO A 104 4.61 -8.46 8.36
N ALA A 105 3.47 -9.11 8.59
CA ALA A 105 2.17 -8.45 8.48
C ALA A 105 2.27 -7.18 9.32
N ALA A 106 2.41 -6.03 8.66
CA ALA A 106 2.31 -4.76 9.34
C ALA A 106 0.88 -4.69 9.88
N PHE A 107 0.76 -4.21 11.13
CA PHE A 107 -0.44 -4.11 11.99
C PHE A 107 -0.57 -5.19 13.08
N GLU A 108 0.30 -5.08 14.09
CA GLU A 108 -0.10 -4.94 15.50
C GLU A 108 0.53 -3.64 16.02
#